data_AF-A0A2G5VTW1-F1
#
_entry.id   AF-A0A2G5VTW1-F1
#
_cell.length_a   1.000
_cell.length_b   1.000
_cell.length_c   1.000
_cell.angle_alpha   90.00
_cell.angle_beta   90.00
_cell.angle_gamma   90.00
#
_symmetry.space_group_name_H-M   'P 1'
#
loop_
_entity.id
_entity.type
_entity.pdbx_description
1 polymer ?
#
loop_
_entity_poly.entity_id
_entity_poly.type
_entity_poly.pdbx_seq_one_letter_code
_entity_poly.pdbx_strand_id
1 'polypeptide(L)'
;MRPAILLGLILGIIVVGNSEKTVKTSIHSKWSQTSILAEISEFLASENENLFWEFMDIVNANCIENSTDVSTYNFGISTASSLLDPSEYPLLRFSLASRIFSPRIEVHRQISRKFQPISCPKSFFVYGNQVGCDLSRLDLKEYSGNAEIFEFDHIFPMKSEANRTLIIYGVLGTEELKNLVLEAKNVVQTRENLNFALRHLSLSSGTTKVSLSGYGVELALKNTEYKAVDHSTQDLPENLHGLNFRILKNRHTDRQNELESLRENLEKLGEIVPLKQWQLKDLGLKTCERIQEEGLEEIERVLQDFPIHARTISHRNLNESFTKSIQKFQKSLKIAGIENGENLLALNGRILSKSDSKIDLFELIETMKSEKKVMDRLMEIGSVSEDLEIDYSKLLTLFDFSPIDISKNAFDYRKAKPVFLNNLESFLSPYRSLHLLLQPFPSDQIRPIARNIFNLIFFIDPFDSEDKLLDLAQKYLKGKVFMRIGLVPFFNENKWGMSVQEAVKSKKMSKEMGKIWKTNEEILKAIKVEIERK
;
A
#
# COMPACT_ATOMS: atom_id res chain seq x y z
N MET A 1 -3.96 -77.89 -5.84
CA MET A 1 -2.69 -77.56 -5.16
C MET A 1 -1.93 -76.55 -6.00
N ARG A 2 -1.76 -75.32 -5.50
CA ARG A 2 -0.72 -74.32 -5.86
C ARG A 2 -0.61 -73.85 -7.33
N PRO A 3 -0.05 -72.63 -7.56
CA PRO A 3 -0.63 -71.61 -8.45
C PRO A 3 0.20 -71.37 -9.72
N ALA A 4 -0.37 -70.70 -10.72
CA ALA A 4 0.37 -70.19 -11.87
C ALA A 4 -0.16 -68.81 -12.30
N ILE A 5 0.40 -67.78 -11.65
CA ILE A 5 0.92 -66.52 -12.21
C ILE A 5 0.11 -65.94 -13.39
N LEU A 6 -0.79 -65.00 -13.07
CA LEU A 6 -1.31 -64.03 -14.03
C LEU A 6 -0.34 -62.84 -14.06
N LEU A 7 0.48 -62.76 -15.12
CA LEU A 7 1.35 -61.62 -15.40
C LEU A 7 0.45 -60.44 -15.82
N GLY A 8 0.18 -59.52 -14.90
CA GLY A 8 -0.45 -58.23 -15.21
C GLY A 8 0.55 -57.34 -15.94
N LEU A 9 0.38 -57.22 -17.26
CA LEU A 9 1.06 -56.23 -18.09
C LEU A 9 0.57 -54.84 -17.69
N ILE A 10 1.28 -54.17 -16.79
CA ILE A 10 1.12 -52.74 -16.54
C ILE A 10 1.70 -52.03 -17.76
N LEU A 11 0.82 -51.57 -18.65
CA LEU A 11 1.16 -50.55 -19.65
C LEU A 11 1.50 -49.27 -18.87
N GLY A 12 2.78 -49.10 -18.56
CA GLY A 12 3.31 -47.81 -18.16
C GLY A 12 3.18 -46.87 -19.35
N ILE A 13 2.19 -45.98 -19.30
CA ILE A 13 2.20 -44.78 -20.14
C ILE A 13 3.40 -43.98 -19.64
N ILE A 14 4.54 -44.13 -20.31
CA ILE A 14 5.63 -43.16 -20.22
C ILE A 14 5.07 -41.92 -20.92
N VAL A 15 4.40 -41.07 -20.13
CA VAL A 15 4.27 -39.66 -20.50
C VAL A 15 5.70 -39.16 -20.49
N VAL A 16 6.31 -39.12 -21.68
CA VAL A 16 7.50 -38.31 -21.93
C VAL A 16 7.03 -36.87 -21.73
N GLY A 17 7.01 -36.44 -20.47
CA GLY A 17 6.85 -35.04 -20.12
C GLY A 17 8.07 -34.36 -20.70
N ASN A 18 7.88 -33.66 -21.81
CA ASN A 18 8.83 -32.67 -22.29
C ASN A 18 8.95 -31.66 -21.13
N SER A 19 9.98 -31.80 -20.30
CA SER A 19 10.13 -30.94 -19.13
C SER A 19 10.58 -29.57 -19.64
N GLU A 20 9.61 -28.72 -19.95
CA GLU A 20 9.88 -27.32 -20.21
C GLU A 20 10.66 -26.76 -19.01
N LYS A 21 11.81 -26.14 -19.29
CA LYS A 21 12.65 -25.53 -18.26
C LYS A 21 11.89 -24.34 -17.69
N THR A 22 11.23 -24.54 -16.55
CA THR A 22 10.45 -23.50 -15.88
C THR A 22 11.27 -22.84 -14.76
N VAL A 23 11.19 -21.51 -14.69
CA VAL A 23 11.75 -20.75 -13.57
C VAL A 23 10.63 -20.57 -12.54
N LYS A 24 10.85 -21.05 -11.31
CA LYS A 24 9.89 -20.92 -10.20
C LYS A 24 10.46 -19.97 -9.15
N THR A 25 9.67 -19.00 -8.73
CA THR A 25 10.02 -18.07 -7.66
C THR A 25 8.93 -18.06 -6.61
N SER A 26 9.30 -17.91 -5.35
CA SER A 26 8.36 -17.77 -4.23
C SER A 26 8.91 -16.79 -3.21
N ILE A 27 8.03 -15.95 -2.67
CA ILE A 27 8.36 -15.02 -1.59
C ILE A 27 7.64 -15.46 -0.32
N HIS A 28 8.40 -15.56 0.76
CA HIS A 28 7.90 -15.93 2.08
C HIS A 28 8.19 -14.82 3.08
N SER A 29 7.30 -14.67 4.06
CA SER A 29 7.45 -13.72 5.14
C SER A 29 8.54 -14.14 6.14
N LYS A 30 8.90 -13.24 7.06
CA LYS A 30 9.80 -13.58 8.19
C LYS A 30 9.07 -14.29 9.33
N TRP A 31 7.74 -14.20 9.38
CA TRP A 31 6.90 -14.78 10.42
C TRP A 31 6.30 -16.12 9.99
N SER A 32 5.85 -16.90 10.98
CA SER A 32 5.20 -18.19 10.76
C SER A 32 3.75 -18.00 10.30
N GLN A 33 3.14 -19.09 9.83
CA GLN A 33 1.72 -19.12 9.45
C GLN A 33 0.79 -18.52 10.53
N THR A 34 -0.15 -17.71 10.09
CA THR A 34 -1.18 -17.04 10.91
C THR A 34 -2.52 -17.78 10.85
N SER A 35 -3.35 -17.58 11.88
CA SER A 35 -4.68 -18.22 11.95
C SER A 35 -5.63 -17.58 10.94
N ILE A 36 -6.29 -18.42 10.12
CA ILE A 36 -7.27 -17.97 9.12
C ILE A 36 -8.46 -17.30 9.81
N LEU A 37 -8.96 -17.86 10.92
CA LEU A 37 -10.08 -17.26 11.66
C LEU A 37 -9.72 -15.88 12.21
N ALA A 38 -8.46 -15.69 12.61
CA ALA A 38 -7.98 -14.38 13.09
C ALA A 38 -7.84 -13.37 11.95
N GLU A 39 -7.35 -13.79 10.78
CA GLU A 39 -7.34 -12.92 9.59
C GLU A 39 -8.76 -12.52 9.16
N ILE A 40 -9.75 -13.43 9.28
CA ILE A 40 -11.15 -13.13 9.00
C ILE A 40 -11.71 -12.14 10.03
N SER A 41 -11.50 -12.37 11.32
CA SER A 41 -12.00 -11.46 12.36
C SER A 41 -11.44 -10.05 12.20
N GLU A 42 -10.15 -9.91 11.86
CA GLU A 42 -9.55 -8.61 11.60
C GLU A 42 -10.08 -7.94 10.33
N PHE A 43 -10.43 -8.70 9.30
CA PHE A 43 -11.15 -8.17 8.14
C PHE A 43 -12.51 -7.61 8.55
N LEU A 44 -13.29 -8.37 9.33
CA LEU A 44 -14.60 -7.94 9.81
C LEU A 44 -14.51 -6.69 10.67
N ALA A 45 -13.52 -6.64 11.57
CA ALA A 45 -13.26 -5.46 12.40
C ALA A 45 -12.92 -4.22 11.57
N SER A 46 -12.24 -4.40 10.43
CA SER A 46 -11.91 -3.29 9.53
C SER A 46 -13.13 -2.66 8.85
N GLU A 47 -14.18 -3.44 8.63
CA GLU A 47 -15.46 -2.93 8.12
C GLU A 47 -16.28 -2.30 9.25
N ASN A 48 -16.49 -3.06 10.33
CA ASN A 48 -17.22 -2.62 11.51
C ASN A 48 -16.79 -3.41 12.77
N GLU A 49 -16.41 -2.69 13.82
CA GLU A 49 -15.98 -3.28 15.09
C GLU A 49 -17.07 -4.16 15.75
N ASN A 50 -18.36 -3.90 15.50
CA ASN A 50 -19.44 -4.78 15.98
C ASN A 50 -19.34 -6.20 15.37
N LEU A 51 -19.01 -6.28 14.08
CA LEU A 51 -18.94 -7.56 13.35
C LEU A 51 -17.82 -8.46 13.89
N PHE A 52 -16.75 -7.87 14.46
CA PHE A 52 -15.72 -8.62 15.15
C PHE A 52 -16.29 -9.43 16.32
N TRP A 53 -17.08 -8.77 17.18
CA TRP A 53 -17.66 -9.40 18.37
C TRP A 53 -18.77 -10.39 18.01
N GLU A 54 -19.60 -10.09 17.01
CA GLU A 54 -20.63 -11.00 16.50
C GLU A 54 -19.99 -12.28 15.91
N PHE A 55 -18.95 -12.13 15.10
CA PHE A 55 -18.19 -13.27 14.56
C PHE A 55 -17.56 -14.09 15.68
N MET A 56 -16.97 -13.42 16.67
CA MET A 56 -16.37 -14.07 17.83
C MET A 56 -17.40 -14.88 18.63
N ASP A 57 -18.60 -14.35 18.82
CA ASP A 57 -19.67 -15.06 19.53
C ASP A 57 -20.15 -16.31 18.76
N ILE A 58 -20.24 -16.26 17.43
CA ILE A 58 -20.59 -17.44 16.62
C ILE A 58 -19.48 -18.49 16.63
N VAL A 59 -18.21 -18.07 16.54
CA VAL A 59 -17.04 -18.97 16.61
C VAL A 59 -16.93 -19.60 17.99
N ASN A 60 -17.22 -18.86 19.06
CA ASN A 60 -17.26 -19.39 20.43
C ASN A 60 -18.43 -20.36 20.65
N ALA A 61 -19.58 -20.13 20.00
CA ALA A 61 -20.70 -21.06 20.06
C ALA A 61 -20.34 -22.40 19.40
N ASN A 62 -19.62 -22.36 18.27
CA ASN A 62 -19.23 -23.52 17.47
C ASN A 62 -17.70 -23.67 17.46
N CYS A 63 -17.11 -24.05 18.60
CA CYS A 63 -15.66 -24.27 18.70
C CYS A 63 -15.22 -25.38 17.73
N ILE A 64 -14.09 -25.15 17.05
CA ILE A 64 -13.54 -26.10 16.08
C ILE A 64 -12.10 -26.39 16.49
N GLU A 65 -11.95 -27.37 17.36
CA GLU A 65 -10.63 -27.86 17.75
C GLU A 65 -10.15 -28.97 16.79
N ASN A 66 -8.86 -28.92 16.41
CA ASN A 66 -8.21 -29.94 15.57
C ASN A 66 -8.80 -30.13 14.16
N SER A 67 -9.31 -29.06 13.55
CA SER A 67 -9.74 -29.04 12.15
C SER A 67 -8.57 -28.95 11.16
N THR A 68 -8.83 -29.35 9.92
CA THR A 68 -7.92 -29.05 8.82
C THR A 68 -8.02 -27.57 8.44
N ASP A 69 -6.99 -27.02 7.80
CA ASP A 69 -7.01 -25.63 7.32
C ASP A 69 -8.19 -25.37 6.37
N VAL A 70 -8.56 -26.36 5.56
CA VAL A 70 -9.68 -26.27 4.62
C VAL A 70 -11.03 -26.20 5.34
N SER A 71 -11.26 -27.03 6.36
CA SER A 71 -12.53 -26.96 7.11
C SER A 71 -12.61 -25.69 7.95
N THR A 72 -11.49 -25.24 8.52
CA THR A 72 -11.37 -23.97 9.24
C THR A 72 -11.68 -22.78 8.32
N TYR A 73 -11.12 -22.78 7.10
CA TYR A 73 -11.41 -21.79 6.07
C TYR A 73 -12.89 -21.79 5.68
N ASN A 74 -13.46 -22.96 5.35
CA ASN A 74 -14.85 -23.06 4.92
C ASN A 74 -15.81 -22.59 6.02
N PHE A 75 -15.56 -22.95 7.28
CA PHE A 75 -16.35 -22.49 8.42
C PHE A 75 -16.22 -20.98 8.65
N GLY A 76 -15.00 -20.44 8.62
CA GLY A 76 -14.77 -19.01 8.80
C GLY A 76 -15.45 -18.20 7.70
N ILE A 77 -15.35 -18.66 6.45
CA ILE A 77 -15.99 -18.03 5.29
C ILE A 77 -17.52 -18.12 5.36
N SER A 78 -18.10 -19.28 5.73
CA SER A 78 -19.55 -19.40 5.85
C SER A 78 -20.10 -18.49 6.95
N THR A 79 -19.39 -18.43 8.08
CA THR A 79 -19.76 -17.56 9.22
C THR A 79 -19.63 -16.08 8.86
N ALA A 80 -18.53 -15.68 8.23
CA ALA A 80 -18.37 -14.29 7.78
C ALA A 80 -19.39 -13.91 6.70
N SER A 81 -19.76 -14.83 5.81
CA SER A 81 -20.76 -14.56 4.77
C SER A 81 -22.18 -14.34 5.29
N SER A 82 -22.52 -14.84 6.48
CA SER A 82 -23.80 -14.52 7.12
C SER A 82 -23.83 -13.15 7.79
N LEU A 83 -22.66 -12.54 8.01
CA LEU A 83 -22.50 -11.24 8.69
C LEU A 83 -22.24 -10.09 7.71
N LEU A 84 -21.63 -10.39 6.56
CA LEU A 84 -21.23 -9.41 5.55
C LEU A 84 -22.25 -9.27 4.42
N ASP A 85 -22.20 -8.13 3.74
CA ASP A 85 -22.94 -7.94 2.51
C ASP A 85 -22.38 -8.83 1.38
N PRO A 86 -23.22 -9.28 0.42
CA PRO A 86 -22.75 -10.06 -0.73
C PRO A 86 -21.64 -9.39 -1.54
N SER A 87 -21.58 -8.05 -1.53
CA SER A 87 -20.56 -7.24 -2.21
C SER A 87 -19.19 -7.27 -1.53
N GLU A 88 -19.13 -7.57 -0.23
CA GLU A 88 -17.89 -7.64 0.57
C GLU A 88 -17.24 -9.02 0.51
N TYR A 89 -18.02 -10.02 0.11
CA TYR A 89 -17.56 -11.39 0.05
C TYR A 89 -16.34 -11.61 -0.88
N PRO A 90 -16.29 -11.04 -2.10
CA PRO A 90 -15.10 -11.12 -2.93
C PRO A 90 -13.89 -10.41 -2.31
N LEU A 91 -14.11 -9.29 -1.61
CA LEU A 91 -13.05 -8.54 -0.92
C LEU A 91 -12.47 -9.34 0.24
N LEU A 92 -13.30 -10.04 1.02
CA LEU A 92 -12.84 -10.95 2.07
C LEU A 92 -11.96 -12.06 1.49
N ARG A 93 -12.43 -12.75 0.45
CA ARG A 93 -11.65 -13.80 -0.22
C ARG A 93 -10.33 -13.28 -0.76
N PHE A 94 -10.34 -12.09 -1.35
CA PHE A 94 -9.15 -11.45 -1.88
C PHE A 94 -8.17 -11.04 -0.78
N SER A 95 -8.67 -10.50 0.33
CA SER A 95 -7.88 -10.16 1.52
C SER A 95 -7.18 -11.37 2.11
N LEU A 96 -7.88 -12.50 2.21
CA LEU A 96 -7.32 -13.76 2.69
C LEU A 96 -6.29 -14.35 1.73
N ALA A 97 -6.59 -14.34 0.43
CA ALA A 97 -5.64 -14.78 -0.59
C ALA A 97 -4.36 -13.92 -0.57
N SER A 98 -4.51 -12.63 -0.27
CA SER A 98 -3.39 -11.69 -0.21
C SER A 98 -2.74 -11.54 1.17
N ARG A 99 -3.25 -12.24 2.18
CA ARG A 99 -2.71 -12.24 3.56
C ARG A 99 -2.59 -10.83 4.17
N ILE A 100 -3.52 -9.92 3.85
CA ILE A 100 -3.46 -8.50 4.24
C ILE A 100 -3.36 -8.33 5.76
N PHE A 101 -4.12 -9.12 6.53
CA PHE A 101 -4.16 -9.03 8.00
C PHE A 101 -3.13 -9.90 8.70
N SER A 102 -2.34 -10.71 7.98
CA SER A 102 -1.30 -11.56 8.57
C SER A 102 -0.26 -10.76 9.38
N PRO A 103 0.23 -9.59 8.94
CA PRO A 103 1.12 -8.74 9.74
C PRO A 103 0.49 -8.27 11.06
N ARG A 104 -0.82 -7.96 11.10
CA ARG A 104 -1.51 -7.54 12.33
C ARG A 104 -1.57 -8.67 13.36
N ILE A 105 -1.86 -9.88 12.89
CA ILE A 105 -1.82 -11.08 13.76
C ILE A 105 -0.40 -11.33 14.27
N GLU A 106 0.62 -11.08 13.45
CA GLU A 106 2.02 -11.18 13.89
C GLU A 106 2.36 -10.17 14.98
N VAL A 107 1.84 -8.94 14.91
CA VAL A 107 2.00 -7.93 15.97
C VAL A 107 1.43 -8.44 17.29
N HIS A 108 0.20 -8.97 17.28
CA HIS A 108 -0.42 -9.56 18.48
C HIS A 108 0.45 -10.66 19.08
N ARG A 109 1.01 -11.53 18.22
CA ARG A 109 1.91 -12.62 18.63
C ARG A 109 3.24 -12.11 19.21
N GLN A 110 3.82 -11.05 18.66
CA GLN A 110 5.07 -10.49 19.21
C GLN A 110 4.85 -9.87 20.58
N ILE A 111 3.72 -9.20 20.79
CA ILE A 111 3.34 -8.63 22.07
C ILE A 111 3.06 -9.75 23.09
N SER A 112 2.34 -10.80 22.68
CA SER A 112 1.97 -11.91 23.57
C SER A 112 3.20 -12.62 24.15
N ARG A 113 4.30 -12.76 23.38
CA ARG A 113 5.56 -13.38 23.85
C ARG A 113 6.17 -12.73 25.08
N LYS A 114 5.89 -11.45 25.35
CA LYS A 114 6.36 -10.77 26.58
C LYS A 114 5.66 -11.27 27.84
N PHE A 115 4.44 -11.79 27.69
CA PHE A 115 3.54 -12.13 28.79
C PHE A 115 3.15 -13.60 28.84
N GLN A 116 3.37 -14.37 27.76
CA GLN A 116 2.85 -15.72 27.61
C GLN A 116 3.41 -16.67 28.68
N PRO A 117 2.55 -17.21 29.58
CA PRO A 117 2.96 -18.18 30.58
C PRO A 117 3.11 -19.57 29.95
N ILE A 118 4.06 -20.37 30.45
CA ILE A 118 4.28 -21.75 29.98
C ILE A 118 3.06 -22.65 30.26
N SER A 119 2.29 -22.34 31.31
CA SER A 119 1.14 -23.13 31.75
C SER A 119 -0.12 -22.99 30.90
N CYS A 120 -0.24 -21.92 30.10
CA CYS A 120 -1.46 -21.62 29.33
C CYS A 120 -1.12 -21.48 27.83
N PRO A 121 -1.17 -22.57 27.04
CA PRO A 121 -0.74 -22.54 25.65
C PRO A 121 -1.75 -21.88 24.71
N LYS A 122 -3.07 -22.01 24.93
CA LYS A 122 -4.09 -21.54 23.97
C LYS A 122 -4.79 -20.24 24.37
N SER A 123 -4.91 -19.93 25.65
CA SER A 123 -5.42 -18.63 26.13
C SER A 123 -4.83 -18.25 27.48
N PHE A 124 -4.73 -16.94 27.75
CA PHE A 124 -4.36 -16.38 29.05
C PHE A 124 -4.82 -14.92 29.16
N PHE A 125 -4.89 -14.40 30.38
CA PHE A 125 -5.18 -12.99 30.63
C PHE A 125 -3.95 -12.25 31.18
N VAL A 126 -3.95 -10.94 30.98
CA VAL A 126 -2.99 -9.98 31.56
C VAL A 126 -3.77 -8.82 32.15
N TYR A 127 -3.54 -8.51 33.43
CA TYR A 127 -4.14 -7.38 34.13
C TYR A 127 -3.07 -6.68 34.97
N GLY A 128 -2.57 -5.55 34.49
CA GLY A 128 -1.37 -4.92 35.04
C GLY A 128 -0.18 -5.90 34.97
N ASN A 129 0.32 -6.31 36.15
CA ASN A 129 1.40 -7.28 36.32
C ASN A 129 0.91 -8.71 36.54
N GLN A 130 -0.39 -8.93 36.67
CA GLN A 130 -0.97 -10.26 36.89
C GLN A 130 -1.15 -10.98 35.56
N VAL A 131 -0.74 -12.24 35.51
CA VAL A 131 -0.89 -13.13 34.35
C VAL A 131 -1.42 -14.48 34.83
N GLY A 132 -2.41 -15.03 34.13
CA GLY A 132 -2.97 -16.34 34.48
C GLY A 132 -3.80 -16.96 33.38
N CYS A 133 -4.17 -18.24 33.56
CA CYS A 133 -5.05 -18.95 32.62
C CYS A 133 -6.54 -18.65 32.91
N ASP A 134 -6.92 -18.60 34.19
CA ASP A 134 -8.31 -18.49 34.64
C ASP A 134 -8.57 -17.20 35.42
N LEU A 135 -9.68 -16.52 35.14
CA LEU A 135 -10.02 -15.26 35.81
C LEU A 135 -10.40 -15.42 37.28
N SER A 136 -10.64 -16.65 37.73
CA SER A 136 -10.88 -16.96 39.15
C SER A 136 -9.73 -16.53 40.07
N ARG A 137 -8.50 -16.41 39.55
CA ARG A 137 -7.30 -16.01 40.31
C ARG A 137 -6.98 -14.51 40.21
N LEU A 138 -7.81 -13.74 39.51
CA LEU A 138 -7.59 -12.32 39.27
C LEU A 138 -7.88 -11.49 40.53
N ASP A 139 -6.89 -10.74 41.02
CA ASP A 139 -7.12 -9.71 42.04
C ASP A 139 -7.38 -8.35 41.38
N LEU A 140 -8.65 -7.95 41.36
CA LEU A 140 -9.07 -6.68 40.76
C LEU A 140 -8.58 -5.42 41.51
N LYS A 141 -8.13 -5.55 42.76
CA LYS A 141 -7.69 -4.39 43.57
C LYS A 141 -6.31 -3.89 43.15
N GLU A 142 -5.45 -4.79 42.69
CA GLU A 142 -4.07 -4.50 42.33
C GLU A 142 -3.93 -4.27 40.81
N TYR A 143 -4.08 -3.01 40.39
CA TYR A 143 -3.82 -2.58 39.03
C TYR A 143 -2.52 -1.77 38.97
N SER A 144 -1.40 -2.48 38.86
CA SER A 144 -0.08 -1.89 38.62
C SER A 144 0.54 -2.61 37.43
N GLY A 145 1.02 -1.90 36.41
CA GLY A 145 1.69 -2.51 35.26
C GLY A 145 1.70 -1.64 34.01
N ASN A 146 2.50 -2.08 33.03
CA ASN A 146 2.82 -1.37 31.79
C ASN A 146 2.09 -1.96 30.57
N ALA A 147 0.92 -2.57 30.77
CA ALA A 147 0.14 -3.15 29.69
C ALA A 147 -0.51 -2.01 28.88
N GLU A 148 0.17 -1.58 27.82
CA GLU A 148 -0.32 -0.55 26.91
C GLU A 148 -1.47 -1.08 26.06
N ILE A 149 -2.46 -0.22 25.82
CA ILE A 149 -3.57 -0.44 24.88
C ILE A 149 -3.19 0.25 23.58
N PHE A 150 -3.37 -0.45 22.46
CA PHE A 150 -3.09 0.07 21.13
C PHE A 150 -4.39 0.35 20.37
N GLU A 151 -4.31 1.22 19.35
CA GLU A 151 -5.47 1.57 18.51
C GLU A 151 -6.09 0.36 17.79
N PHE A 152 -5.31 -0.70 17.57
CA PHE A 152 -5.77 -1.93 16.93
C PHE A 152 -6.42 -2.93 17.88
N ASP A 153 -6.49 -2.65 19.19
CA ASP A 153 -7.10 -3.55 20.16
C ASP A 153 -8.62 -3.47 20.11
N HIS A 154 -9.28 -4.64 20.12
CA HIS A 154 -10.73 -4.72 20.16
C HIS A 154 -11.21 -4.66 21.62
N ILE A 155 -11.92 -3.59 22.01
CA ILE A 155 -12.32 -3.31 23.40
C ILE A 155 -13.79 -3.65 23.63
N PHE A 156 -14.07 -4.29 24.77
CA PHE A 156 -15.42 -4.62 25.23
C PHE A 156 -15.69 -4.09 26.66
N PRO A 157 -16.82 -3.42 26.92
CA PRO A 157 -17.83 -2.98 25.94
C PRO A 157 -17.26 -1.88 25.03
N MET A 158 -17.82 -1.79 23.81
CA MET A 158 -17.36 -0.82 22.83
C MET A 158 -17.49 0.61 23.35
N LYS A 159 -16.48 1.44 23.04
CA LYS A 159 -16.38 2.84 23.51
C LYS A 159 -16.41 2.99 25.04
N SER A 160 -15.82 2.05 25.77
CA SER A 160 -15.68 2.16 27.22
C SER A 160 -14.66 3.25 27.60
N GLU A 161 -15.04 4.13 28.52
CA GLU A 161 -14.15 5.10 29.17
C GLU A 161 -13.49 4.54 30.45
N ALA A 162 -13.48 3.21 30.61
CA ALA A 162 -12.91 2.59 31.81
C ALA A 162 -11.39 2.79 31.89
N ASN A 163 -10.91 3.07 33.11
CA ASN A 163 -9.49 3.33 33.38
C ASN A 163 -8.65 2.05 33.56
N ARG A 164 -9.31 0.88 33.68
CA ARG A 164 -8.66 -0.40 33.94
C ARG A 164 -9.04 -1.39 32.85
N THR A 165 -8.02 -2.03 32.26
CA THR A 165 -8.20 -2.92 31.13
C THR A 165 -7.60 -4.30 31.39
N LEU A 166 -8.43 -5.32 31.23
CA LEU A 166 -8.04 -6.72 31.21
C LEU A 166 -7.69 -7.10 29.76
N ILE A 167 -6.48 -7.55 29.49
CA ILE A 167 -6.09 -7.98 28.13
C ILE A 167 -6.15 -9.50 28.06
N ILE A 168 -6.96 -10.03 27.16
CA ILE A 168 -7.13 -11.46 26.92
C ILE A 168 -6.37 -11.81 25.65
N TYR A 169 -5.48 -12.79 25.75
CA TYR A 169 -4.82 -13.39 24.60
C TYR A 169 -5.42 -14.77 24.38
N GLY A 170 -5.76 -15.10 23.14
CA GLY A 170 -6.09 -16.48 22.85
C GLY A 170 -6.33 -16.81 21.39
N VAL A 171 -6.46 -18.11 21.16
CA VAL A 171 -6.64 -18.71 19.85
C VAL A 171 -8.12 -18.84 19.56
N LEU A 172 -8.57 -18.17 18.50
CA LEU A 172 -9.96 -18.25 18.06
C LEU A 172 -10.38 -19.68 17.73
N GLY A 173 -11.58 -20.07 18.16
CA GLY A 173 -12.15 -21.39 17.92
C GLY A 173 -11.83 -22.45 18.99
N THR A 174 -11.13 -22.08 20.07
CA THR A 174 -10.79 -22.98 21.18
C THR A 174 -11.76 -22.84 22.35
N GLU A 175 -12.00 -23.93 23.08
CA GLU A 175 -12.88 -23.92 24.26
C GLU A 175 -12.27 -23.09 25.41
N GLU A 176 -10.93 -23.11 25.53
CA GLU A 176 -10.19 -22.33 26.53
C GLU A 176 -10.43 -20.82 26.37
N LEU A 177 -10.44 -20.30 25.13
CA LEU A 177 -10.73 -18.90 24.89
C LEU A 177 -12.21 -18.57 25.13
N LYS A 178 -13.12 -19.44 24.71
CA LYS A 178 -14.56 -19.28 24.94
C LYS A 178 -14.87 -19.07 26.43
N ASN A 179 -14.37 -19.95 27.29
CA ASN A 179 -14.62 -19.89 28.72
C ASN A 179 -14.07 -18.58 29.32
N LEU A 180 -12.85 -18.20 28.93
CA LEU A 180 -12.19 -17.00 29.41
C LEU A 180 -12.92 -15.71 29.00
N VAL A 181 -13.41 -15.64 27.76
CA VAL A 181 -14.17 -14.48 27.26
C VAL A 181 -15.55 -14.40 27.92
N LEU A 182 -16.24 -15.52 28.13
CA LEU A 182 -17.53 -15.55 28.84
C LEU A 182 -17.38 -15.07 30.29
N GLU A 183 -16.36 -15.56 30.99
CA GLU A 183 -16.01 -15.10 32.34
C GLU A 183 -15.70 -13.60 32.35
N ALA A 184 -14.90 -13.11 31.39
CA ALA A 184 -14.57 -11.69 31.28
C ALA A 184 -15.79 -10.81 31.02
N LYS A 185 -16.70 -11.23 30.13
CA LYS A 185 -17.97 -10.54 29.87
C LYS A 185 -18.79 -10.42 31.17
N ASN A 186 -18.88 -11.49 31.97
CA ASN A 186 -19.59 -11.46 33.26
C ASN A 186 -18.91 -10.53 34.27
N VAL A 187 -17.58 -10.56 34.38
CA VAL A 187 -16.83 -9.70 35.31
C VAL A 187 -16.98 -8.23 34.94
N VAL A 188 -16.93 -7.89 33.66
CA VAL A 188 -17.11 -6.52 33.17
C VAL A 188 -18.54 -6.01 33.34
N GLN A 189 -19.55 -6.87 33.17
CA GLN A 189 -20.96 -6.48 33.39
C GLN A 189 -21.30 -6.26 34.87
N THR A 190 -20.64 -6.99 35.78
CA THR A 190 -20.93 -6.92 37.23
C THR A 190 -20.14 -5.83 37.95
N ARG A 191 -19.12 -5.24 37.33
CA ARG A 191 -18.22 -4.26 37.94
C ARG A 191 -18.15 -2.97 37.13
N GLU A 192 -18.33 -1.85 37.81
CA GLU A 192 -18.13 -0.53 37.20
C GLU A 192 -16.63 -0.28 36.98
N ASN A 193 -16.27 0.38 35.87
CA ASN A 193 -14.91 0.85 35.55
C ASN A 193 -13.87 -0.25 35.21
N LEU A 194 -14.30 -1.34 34.55
CA LEU A 194 -13.40 -2.35 33.95
C LEU A 194 -13.84 -2.59 32.50
N ASN A 195 -12.89 -2.64 31.57
CA ASN A 195 -13.09 -3.15 30.22
C ASN A 195 -12.10 -4.29 29.95
N PHE A 196 -12.32 -5.04 28.86
CA PHE A 196 -11.34 -5.99 28.39
C PHE A 196 -11.03 -5.81 26.91
N ALA A 197 -9.79 -6.09 26.53
CA ALA A 197 -9.32 -6.08 25.17
C ALA A 197 -8.96 -7.50 24.73
N LEU A 198 -9.33 -7.89 23.50
CA LEU A 198 -8.97 -9.19 22.94
C LEU A 198 -7.81 -9.06 21.95
N ARG A 199 -6.75 -9.85 22.16
CA ARG A 199 -5.62 -10.01 21.26
C ARG A 199 -5.50 -11.45 20.78
N HIS A 200 -5.11 -11.61 19.53
CA HIS A 200 -4.96 -12.94 18.93
C HIS A 200 -3.67 -13.63 19.38
N LEU A 201 -3.78 -14.89 19.78
CA LEU A 201 -2.65 -15.80 19.96
C LEU A 201 -2.58 -16.75 18.76
N SER A 202 -1.35 -17.09 18.35
CA SER A 202 -1.11 -18.11 17.32
C SER A 202 -0.29 -19.24 17.90
N LEU A 203 -0.86 -20.46 17.87
CA LEU A 203 -0.22 -21.69 18.32
C LEU A 203 0.84 -22.21 17.36
N SER A 204 0.99 -21.60 16.19
CA SER A 204 1.88 -22.12 15.15
C SER A 204 3.32 -22.22 15.65
N SER A 205 3.68 -23.45 16.02
CA SER A 205 5.02 -23.97 16.24
C SER A 205 5.67 -24.44 14.94
N GLY A 206 4.98 -24.24 13.81
CA GLY A 206 5.42 -24.67 12.48
C GLY A 206 6.56 -23.81 11.94
N THR A 207 7.51 -24.46 11.27
CA THR A 207 8.57 -23.81 10.49
C THR A 207 8.06 -23.17 9.19
N THR A 208 6.77 -23.35 8.88
CA THR A 208 6.15 -22.85 7.65
C THR A 208 5.87 -21.36 7.75
N LYS A 209 6.47 -20.62 6.81
CA LYS A 209 6.32 -19.18 6.68
C LYS A 209 5.14 -18.86 5.78
N VAL A 210 4.52 -17.71 6.03
CA VAL A 210 3.42 -17.23 5.17
C VAL A 210 3.97 -16.94 3.77
N SER A 211 3.38 -17.55 2.74
CA SER A 211 3.63 -17.16 1.36
C SER A 211 2.97 -15.81 1.09
N LEU A 212 3.74 -14.85 0.61
CA LEU A 212 3.25 -13.50 0.30
C LEU A 212 2.73 -13.44 -1.13
N SER A 213 1.84 -12.49 -1.41
CA SER A 213 1.37 -12.14 -2.76
C SER A 213 1.54 -10.64 -3.00
N GLY A 214 1.09 -10.14 -4.14
CA GLY A 214 1.16 -8.70 -4.47
C GLY A 214 2.52 -8.24 -5.00
N TYR A 215 3.38 -9.17 -5.45
CA TYR A 215 4.66 -8.84 -6.09
C TYR A 215 4.67 -9.27 -7.55
N GLY A 216 5.40 -8.51 -8.38
CA GLY A 216 5.73 -8.88 -9.75
C GLY A 216 7.13 -9.51 -9.83
N VAL A 217 7.31 -10.45 -10.74
CA VAL A 217 8.61 -11.06 -11.05
C VAL A 217 8.98 -10.66 -12.46
N GLU A 218 10.17 -10.11 -12.62
CA GLU A 218 10.68 -9.66 -13.90
C GLU A 218 11.88 -10.52 -14.30
N LEU A 219 11.85 -11.04 -15.53
CA LEU A 219 13.00 -11.66 -16.18
C LEU A 219 13.63 -10.66 -17.15
N ALA A 220 14.42 -9.73 -16.59
CA ALA A 220 15.07 -8.69 -17.38
C ALA A 220 16.14 -9.27 -18.31
N LEU A 221 16.02 -8.98 -19.61
CA LEU A 221 16.96 -9.39 -20.63
C LEU A 221 18.20 -8.49 -20.59
N LYS A 222 19.32 -9.01 -20.07
CA LYS A 222 20.56 -8.22 -19.95
C LYS A 222 21.28 -8.03 -21.29
N ASN A 223 21.37 -9.07 -22.11
CA ASN A 223 21.99 -9.04 -23.43
C ASN A 223 21.06 -9.72 -24.44
N THR A 224 20.59 -8.97 -25.44
CA THR A 224 19.82 -9.51 -26.58
C THR A 224 20.69 -9.80 -27.81
N GLU A 225 21.97 -9.45 -27.77
CA GLU A 225 22.88 -9.47 -28.93
C GLU A 225 23.86 -10.67 -28.96
N TYR A 226 23.98 -11.44 -27.88
CA TYR A 226 24.97 -12.51 -27.78
C TYR A 226 24.33 -13.89 -27.60
N LYS A 227 24.18 -14.61 -28.72
CA LYS A 227 24.37 -16.06 -28.76
C LYS A 227 25.38 -16.35 -29.86
N ALA A 228 26.67 -16.41 -29.50
CA ALA A 228 27.64 -17.12 -30.31
C ALA A 228 27.26 -18.60 -30.24
N VAL A 229 26.94 -19.17 -31.39
CA VAL A 229 26.48 -20.55 -31.49
C VAL A 229 27.69 -21.46 -31.42
N ASP A 230 27.95 -22.06 -30.26
CA ASP A 230 28.78 -23.27 -30.20
C ASP A 230 27.94 -24.42 -30.76
N HIS A 231 27.98 -24.59 -32.09
CA HIS A 231 27.49 -25.78 -32.76
C HIS A 231 28.44 -26.94 -32.44
N SER A 232 28.34 -27.53 -31.25
CA SER A 232 28.83 -28.88 -31.05
C SER A 232 27.96 -29.82 -31.89
N THR A 233 28.60 -30.46 -32.87
CA THR A 233 28.08 -31.52 -33.74
C THR A 233 27.50 -32.68 -32.92
N GLN A 234 26.28 -32.56 -32.44
CA GLN A 234 25.49 -33.64 -31.88
C GLN A 234 24.10 -33.61 -32.51
N ASP A 235 23.65 -34.78 -32.94
CA ASP A 235 22.50 -35.02 -33.81
C ASP A 235 21.26 -34.19 -33.44
N LEU A 236 20.92 -33.24 -34.32
CA LEU A 236 19.75 -32.37 -34.19
C LEU A 236 18.45 -33.18 -34.40
N PRO A 237 17.37 -32.87 -33.67
CA PRO A 237 16.11 -33.62 -33.73
C PRO A 237 15.46 -33.58 -35.14
N GLU A 238 15.16 -34.75 -35.71
CA GLU A 238 14.59 -34.91 -37.07
C GLU A 238 13.15 -34.38 -37.24
N ASN A 239 12.44 -34.13 -36.12
CA ASN A 239 11.07 -33.61 -36.07
C ASN A 239 11.05 -32.27 -35.32
N LEU A 240 10.68 -31.19 -36.01
CA LEU A 240 10.49 -29.85 -35.44
C LEU A 240 9.03 -29.45 -35.61
N HIS A 241 8.33 -29.15 -34.51
CA HIS A 241 6.91 -28.76 -34.49
C HIS A 241 5.97 -29.66 -35.32
N GLY A 242 6.20 -30.99 -35.32
CA GLY A 242 5.38 -31.95 -36.06
C GLY A 242 5.71 -32.09 -37.55
N LEU A 243 6.70 -31.33 -38.06
CA LEU A 243 7.22 -31.47 -39.42
C LEU A 243 8.47 -32.36 -39.43
N ASN A 244 8.45 -33.43 -40.24
CA ASN A 244 9.61 -34.28 -40.47
C ASN A 244 10.42 -33.76 -41.67
N PHE A 245 11.54 -33.10 -41.37
CA PHE A 245 12.38 -32.47 -42.40
C PHE A 245 13.10 -33.48 -43.29
N ARG A 246 13.25 -34.74 -42.87
CA ARG A 246 13.83 -35.81 -43.69
C ARG A 246 12.90 -36.20 -44.84
N ILE A 247 11.60 -36.34 -44.55
CA ILE A 247 10.59 -36.64 -45.57
C ILE A 247 10.45 -35.46 -46.54
N LEU A 248 10.47 -34.22 -46.03
CA LEU A 248 10.35 -33.02 -46.85
C LEU A 248 11.55 -32.81 -47.77
N LYS A 249 12.79 -33.00 -47.29
CA LYS A 249 14.00 -32.92 -48.12
C LYS A 249 14.05 -34.01 -49.20
N ASN A 250 13.51 -35.20 -48.92
CA ASN A 250 13.44 -36.30 -49.88
C ASN A 250 12.35 -36.09 -50.96
N ARG A 251 11.25 -35.39 -50.64
CA ARG A 251 10.13 -35.16 -51.55
C ARG A 251 10.31 -33.92 -52.44
N HIS A 252 11.00 -32.89 -51.93
CA HIS A 252 11.23 -31.63 -52.64
C HIS A 252 12.73 -31.34 -52.74
N THR A 253 13.40 -32.04 -53.66
CA THR A 253 14.84 -31.91 -53.91
C THR A 253 15.21 -30.58 -54.59
N ASP A 254 14.24 -29.92 -55.21
CA ASP A 254 14.32 -28.63 -55.90
C ASP A 254 14.26 -27.42 -54.96
N ARG A 255 13.75 -27.58 -53.72
CA ARG A 255 13.49 -26.50 -52.75
C ARG A 255 14.26 -26.64 -51.44
N GLN A 256 15.45 -27.22 -51.49
CA GLN A 256 16.27 -27.48 -50.29
C GLN A 256 16.62 -26.20 -49.53
N ASN A 257 16.95 -25.11 -50.24
CA ASN A 257 17.27 -23.81 -49.63
C ASN A 257 16.07 -23.19 -48.90
N GLU A 258 14.86 -23.34 -49.46
CA GLU A 258 13.61 -22.84 -48.84
C GLU A 258 13.25 -23.66 -47.60
N LEU A 259 13.46 -24.98 -47.65
CA LEU A 259 13.24 -25.89 -46.51
C LEU A 259 14.23 -25.66 -45.38
N GLU A 260 15.49 -25.33 -45.69
CA GLU A 260 16.50 -24.96 -44.69
C GLU A 260 16.19 -23.59 -44.07
N SER A 261 15.75 -22.61 -44.87
CA SER A 261 15.26 -21.33 -44.35
C SER A 261 14.03 -21.50 -43.46
N LEU A 262 13.07 -22.36 -43.86
CA LEU A 262 11.90 -22.68 -43.04
C LEU A 262 12.32 -23.35 -41.73
N ARG A 263 13.23 -24.32 -41.79
CA ARG A 263 13.76 -25.01 -40.61
C ARG A 263 14.42 -24.03 -39.65
N GLU A 264 15.31 -23.16 -40.14
CA GLU A 264 15.93 -22.12 -39.32
C GLU A 264 14.89 -21.17 -38.71
N ASN A 265 13.84 -20.82 -39.45
CA ASN A 265 12.78 -19.96 -38.93
C ASN A 265 11.98 -20.66 -37.82
N LEU A 266 11.73 -21.97 -37.95
CA LEU A 266 11.05 -22.78 -36.93
C LEU A 266 11.93 -23.03 -35.71
N GLU A 267 13.23 -23.23 -35.88
CA GLU A 267 14.19 -23.33 -34.76
C GLU A 267 14.29 -22.01 -33.98
N LYS A 268 14.08 -20.88 -34.67
CA LYS A 268 14.03 -19.53 -34.07
C LYS A 268 12.65 -19.15 -33.51
N LEU A 269 11.62 -20.01 -33.64
CA LEU A 269 10.32 -19.76 -33.02
C LEU A 269 10.44 -19.94 -31.50
N GLY A 270 10.11 -18.89 -30.74
CA GLY A 270 10.29 -18.86 -29.29
C GLY A 270 11.64 -18.28 -28.84
N GLU A 271 12.56 -17.99 -29.76
CA GLU A 271 13.78 -17.25 -29.43
C GLU A 271 13.56 -15.74 -29.53
N ILE A 272 14.05 -15.02 -28.51
CA ILE A 272 14.00 -13.56 -28.46
C ILE A 272 15.03 -13.01 -29.43
N VAL A 273 14.57 -12.30 -30.47
CA VAL A 273 15.41 -11.75 -31.54
C VAL A 273 15.40 -10.22 -31.49
N PRO A 274 16.56 -9.55 -31.60
CA PRO A 274 16.62 -8.09 -31.61
C PRO A 274 15.89 -7.50 -32.82
N LEU A 275 15.06 -6.49 -32.58
CA LEU A 275 14.29 -5.79 -33.60
C LEU A 275 15.05 -4.58 -34.17
N LYS A 276 14.85 -4.31 -35.46
CA LYS A 276 15.39 -3.12 -36.13
C LYS A 276 14.60 -1.87 -35.72
N GLN A 277 15.23 -0.69 -35.78
CA GLN A 277 14.61 0.58 -35.34
C GLN A 277 13.27 0.90 -36.03
N TRP A 278 13.11 0.56 -37.32
CA TRP A 278 11.86 0.78 -38.05
C TRP A 278 10.74 -0.18 -37.62
N GLN A 279 11.08 -1.38 -37.13
CA GLN A 279 10.11 -2.34 -36.60
C GLN A 279 9.53 -1.88 -35.26
N LEU A 280 10.26 -1.05 -34.51
CA LEU A 280 9.83 -0.54 -33.20
C LEU A 280 8.80 0.58 -33.29
N LYS A 281 8.85 1.40 -34.35
CA LYS A 281 7.98 2.61 -34.47
C LYS A 281 6.49 2.29 -34.39
N ASP A 282 6.09 1.21 -35.06
CA ASP A 282 4.69 0.84 -35.21
C ASP A 282 4.29 -0.34 -34.33
N LEU A 283 5.23 -0.84 -33.51
CA LEU A 283 5.05 -2.08 -32.75
C LEU A 283 3.85 -1.98 -31.81
N GLY A 284 3.72 -0.88 -31.06
CA GLY A 284 2.61 -0.68 -30.13
C GLY A 284 1.24 -0.72 -30.82
N LEU A 285 1.11 -0.12 -32.00
CA LEU A 285 -0.14 -0.15 -32.77
C LEU A 285 -0.47 -1.57 -33.26
N LYS A 286 0.54 -2.31 -33.73
CA LYS A 286 0.39 -3.72 -34.16
C LYS A 286 0.00 -4.63 -33.00
N THR A 287 0.54 -4.36 -31.81
CA THR A 287 0.17 -5.07 -30.58
C THR A 287 -1.28 -4.78 -30.21
N CYS A 288 -1.74 -3.53 -30.29
CA CYS A 288 -3.15 -3.19 -30.02
C CYS A 288 -4.10 -3.90 -30.99
N GLU A 289 -3.75 -3.96 -32.29
CA GLU A 289 -4.56 -4.67 -33.28
C GLU A 289 -4.63 -6.18 -32.99
N ARG A 290 -3.50 -6.80 -32.61
CA ARG A 290 -3.45 -8.21 -32.18
C ARG A 290 -4.36 -8.49 -30.98
N ILE A 291 -4.31 -7.62 -29.97
CA ILE A 291 -5.07 -7.74 -28.74
C ILE A 291 -6.58 -7.60 -28.98
N GLN A 292 -6.98 -6.67 -29.87
CA GLN A 292 -8.37 -6.40 -30.16
C GLN A 292 -9.13 -7.64 -30.67
N GLU A 293 -8.43 -8.55 -31.36
CA GLU A 293 -9.03 -9.76 -31.94
C GLU A 293 -9.52 -10.75 -30.88
N GLU A 294 -8.87 -10.83 -29.70
CA GLU A 294 -9.01 -11.95 -28.76
C GLU A 294 -9.34 -11.54 -27.31
N GLY A 295 -9.32 -10.25 -26.95
CA GLY A 295 -9.80 -9.76 -25.66
C GLY A 295 -8.76 -9.74 -24.52
N LEU A 296 -9.22 -9.78 -23.25
CA LEU A 296 -8.38 -9.57 -22.05
C LEU A 296 -7.37 -10.70 -21.79
N GLU A 297 -7.72 -11.95 -22.06
CA GLU A 297 -6.82 -13.10 -21.85
C GLU A 297 -5.59 -13.01 -22.77
N GLU A 298 -5.78 -12.53 -24.00
CA GLU A 298 -4.68 -12.30 -24.94
C GLU A 298 -3.79 -11.13 -24.52
N ILE A 299 -4.34 -10.12 -23.82
CA ILE A 299 -3.52 -9.06 -23.20
C ILE A 299 -2.55 -9.67 -22.21
N GLU A 300 -3.05 -10.52 -21.30
CA GLU A 300 -2.20 -11.17 -20.30
C GLU A 300 -1.11 -12.01 -20.97
N ARG A 301 -1.50 -12.87 -21.93
CA ARG A 301 -0.56 -13.74 -22.64
C ARG A 301 0.51 -12.96 -23.41
N VAL A 302 0.10 -11.94 -24.17
CA VAL A 302 1.01 -11.14 -25.01
C VAL A 302 1.91 -10.25 -24.16
N LEU A 303 1.41 -9.67 -23.07
CA LEU A 303 2.19 -8.77 -22.23
C LEU A 303 3.15 -9.51 -21.29
N GLN A 304 2.79 -10.68 -20.76
CA GLN A 304 3.68 -11.48 -19.89
C GLN A 304 4.97 -11.89 -20.63
N ASP A 305 4.85 -12.34 -21.87
CA ASP A 305 5.96 -12.82 -22.70
C ASP A 305 6.23 -11.93 -23.93
N PHE A 306 6.02 -10.62 -23.78
CA PHE A 306 6.08 -9.67 -24.90
C PHE A 306 7.33 -9.76 -25.78
N PRO A 307 8.57 -9.90 -25.23
CA PRO A 307 9.77 -10.02 -26.05
C PRO A 307 9.77 -11.21 -27.02
N ILE A 308 9.06 -12.30 -26.68
CA ILE A 308 8.93 -13.49 -27.54
C ILE A 308 7.97 -13.18 -28.70
N HIS A 309 6.86 -12.49 -28.41
CA HIS A 309 5.84 -12.17 -29.40
C HIS A 309 6.19 -10.99 -30.31
N ALA A 310 7.07 -10.09 -29.86
CA ALA A 310 7.38 -8.83 -30.53
C ALA A 310 7.82 -9.01 -32.00
N ARG A 311 8.60 -10.06 -32.30
CA ARG A 311 9.03 -10.37 -33.68
C ARG A 311 7.84 -10.69 -34.57
N THR A 312 6.99 -11.61 -34.17
CA THR A 312 5.80 -12.04 -34.93
C THR A 312 4.85 -10.87 -35.15
N ILE A 313 4.64 -10.04 -34.12
CA ILE A 313 3.80 -8.84 -34.19
C ILE A 313 4.38 -7.81 -35.16
N SER A 314 5.71 -7.60 -35.15
CA SER A 314 6.36 -6.61 -36.01
C SER A 314 6.16 -6.86 -37.51
N HIS A 315 5.95 -8.12 -37.92
CA HIS A 315 5.74 -8.51 -39.32
C HIS A 315 4.28 -8.40 -39.78
N ARG A 316 3.33 -8.14 -38.87
CA ARG A 316 1.94 -7.89 -39.27
C ARG A 316 1.81 -6.56 -40.01
N ASN A 317 0.91 -6.54 -40.99
CA ASN A 317 0.54 -5.30 -41.68
C ASN A 317 -0.50 -4.56 -40.84
N LEU A 318 -0.39 -3.24 -40.79
CA LEU A 318 -1.33 -2.40 -40.06
C LEU A 318 -2.53 -2.03 -40.92
N ASN A 319 -3.71 -2.08 -40.31
CA ASN A 319 -4.90 -1.49 -40.91
C ASN A 319 -4.90 0.05 -40.74
N GLU A 320 -4.95 0.78 -41.86
CA GLU A 320 -4.97 2.25 -41.85
C GLU A 320 -6.21 2.83 -41.15
N SER A 321 -7.35 2.14 -41.25
CA SER A 321 -8.60 2.57 -40.61
C SER A 321 -8.48 2.57 -39.08
N PHE A 322 -7.87 1.52 -38.54
CA PHE A 322 -7.61 1.36 -37.11
C PHE A 322 -6.65 2.42 -36.59
N THR A 323 -5.56 2.66 -37.31
CA THR A 323 -4.55 3.67 -36.97
C THR A 323 -5.15 5.08 -36.90
N LYS A 324 -6.00 5.46 -37.88
CA LYS A 324 -6.69 6.76 -37.88
C LYS A 324 -7.62 6.92 -36.68
N SER A 325 -8.29 5.84 -36.25
CA SER A 325 -9.17 5.86 -35.07
C SER A 325 -8.38 6.08 -33.78
N ILE A 326 -7.27 5.35 -33.59
CA ILE A 326 -6.38 5.55 -32.43
C ILE A 326 -5.84 6.98 -32.39
N GLN A 327 -5.37 7.51 -33.53
CA GLN A 327 -4.82 8.87 -33.59
C GLN A 327 -5.87 9.94 -33.25
N LYS A 328 -7.14 9.75 -33.61
CA LYS A 328 -8.23 10.66 -33.19
C LYS A 328 -8.43 10.61 -31.68
N PHE A 329 -8.44 9.42 -31.10
CA PHE A 329 -8.61 9.22 -29.66
C PHE A 329 -7.42 9.78 -28.85
N GLN A 330 -6.19 9.59 -29.33
CA GLN A 330 -5.00 10.20 -28.74
C GLN A 330 -5.06 11.73 -28.75
N LYS A 331 -5.62 12.35 -29.81
CA LYS A 331 -5.81 13.81 -29.83
C LYS A 331 -6.78 14.29 -28.76
N SER A 332 -7.89 13.58 -28.53
CA SER A 332 -8.81 13.91 -27.44
C SER A 332 -8.17 13.75 -26.06
N LEU A 333 -7.37 12.70 -25.86
CA LEU A 333 -6.66 12.48 -24.60
C LEU A 333 -5.59 13.54 -24.32
N LYS A 334 -4.87 13.99 -25.35
CA LYS A 334 -3.91 15.10 -25.23
C LYS A 334 -4.56 16.41 -24.79
N ILE A 335 -5.77 16.68 -25.25
CA ILE A 335 -6.54 17.85 -24.79
C ILE A 335 -6.89 17.72 -23.30
N ALA A 336 -7.15 16.49 -22.83
CA ALA A 336 -7.37 16.18 -21.42
C ALA A 336 -6.07 16.11 -20.58
N GLY A 337 -4.90 16.36 -21.18
CA GLY A 337 -3.61 16.39 -20.48
C GLY A 337 -2.95 15.02 -20.27
N ILE A 338 -3.35 14.00 -21.03
CA ILE A 338 -2.70 12.67 -21.04
C ILE A 338 -1.82 12.58 -22.30
N GLU A 339 -0.51 12.41 -22.10
CA GLU A 339 0.46 12.33 -23.19
C GLU A 339 0.57 10.91 -23.77
N ASN A 340 1.26 10.79 -24.92
CA ASN A 340 1.47 9.50 -25.55
C ASN A 340 2.46 8.65 -24.73
N GLY A 341 2.07 7.43 -24.40
CA GLY A 341 2.92 6.50 -23.64
C GLY A 341 2.77 6.63 -22.12
N GLU A 342 1.87 7.48 -21.64
CA GLU A 342 1.53 7.52 -20.22
C GLU A 342 0.47 6.46 -19.88
N ASN A 343 0.73 5.72 -18.80
CA ASN A 343 -0.25 4.84 -18.19
C ASN A 343 -1.02 5.62 -17.12
N LEU A 344 -2.35 5.54 -17.17
CA LEU A 344 -3.26 6.16 -16.20
C LEU A 344 -4.24 5.10 -15.72
N LEU A 345 -4.22 4.82 -14.42
CA LEU A 345 -5.25 4.02 -13.77
C LEU A 345 -6.16 4.94 -12.97
N ALA A 346 -7.45 4.90 -13.27
CA ALA A 346 -8.46 5.63 -12.53
C ALA A 346 -9.59 4.69 -12.08
N LEU A 347 -10.12 4.93 -10.89
CA LEU A 347 -11.28 4.25 -10.32
C LEU A 347 -12.34 5.31 -10.04
N ASN A 348 -13.51 5.20 -10.66
CA ASN A 348 -14.63 6.15 -10.51
C ASN A 348 -14.25 7.64 -10.69
N GLY A 349 -13.27 7.94 -11.55
CA GLY A 349 -12.78 9.32 -11.79
C GLY A 349 -11.61 9.74 -10.90
N ARG A 350 -11.30 8.99 -9.83
CA ARG A 350 -10.10 9.18 -9.01
C ARG A 350 -8.89 8.55 -9.69
N ILE A 351 -7.87 9.35 -9.96
CA ILE A 351 -6.60 8.85 -10.50
C ILE A 351 -5.83 8.17 -9.37
N LEU A 352 -5.55 6.88 -9.53
CA LEU A 352 -4.79 6.07 -8.56
C LEU A 352 -3.30 6.15 -8.82
N SER A 353 -2.90 6.05 -10.10
CA SER A 353 -1.50 6.12 -10.50
C SER A 353 -1.39 6.95 -11.77
N LYS A 354 -0.48 7.92 -11.75
CA LYS A 354 -0.07 8.71 -12.92
C LYS A 354 1.39 8.38 -13.16
N SER A 355 1.72 7.90 -14.37
CA SER A 355 3.04 7.36 -14.79
C SER A 355 3.25 5.88 -14.45
N ASP A 356 4.40 5.33 -14.88
CA ASP A 356 4.81 3.93 -14.68
C ASP A 356 5.12 3.57 -13.20
N SER A 357 4.58 4.32 -12.24
CA SER A 357 4.59 3.94 -10.83
C SER A 357 3.86 2.62 -10.66
N LYS A 358 4.55 1.66 -10.03
CA LYS A 358 4.02 0.35 -9.67
C LYS A 358 2.71 0.54 -8.91
N ILE A 359 1.63 -0.07 -9.42
CA ILE A 359 0.35 -0.10 -8.72
C ILE A 359 0.52 -1.01 -7.52
N ASP A 360 0.41 -0.44 -6.31
CA ASP A 360 0.39 -1.23 -5.10
C ASP A 360 -0.99 -1.90 -4.96
N LEU A 361 -0.97 -3.22 -4.83
CA LEU A 361 -2.18 -4.01 -4.62
C LEU A 361 -2.90 -3.60 -3.33
N PHE A 362 -2.15 -3.28 -2.28
CA PHE A 362 -2.72 -2.92 -0.98
C PHE A 362 -3.42 -1.55 -1.04
N GLU A 363 -2.79 -0.56 -1.69
CA GLU A 363 -3.40 0.76 -1.93
C GLU A 363 -4.68 0.67 -2.76
N LEU A 364 -4.70 -0.21 -3.78
CA LEU A 364 -5.89 -0.45 -4.58
C LEU A 364 -7.04 -0.98 -3.72
N ILE A 365 -6.77 -1.94 -2.83
CA ILE A 365 -7.78 -2.52 -1.93
C ILE A 365 -8.30 -1.49 -0.94
N GLU A 366 -7.41 -0.72 -0.31
CA GLU A 366 -7.81 0.35 0.60
C GLU A 366 -8.67 1.40 -0.10
N THR A 367 -8.30 1.76 -1.34
CA THR A 367 -9.08 2.72 -2.13
C THR A 367 -10.45 2.15 -2.48
N MET A 368 -10.53 0.90 -2.94
CA MET A 368 -11.81 0.22 -3.23
C MET A 368 -12.72 0.15 -1.99
N LYS A 369 -12.16 -0.16 -0.81
CA LYS A 369 -12.92 -0.18 0.46
C LYS A 369 -13.43 1.21 0.82
N SER A 370 -12.58 2.24 0.71
CA SER A 370 -12.97 3.62 0.99
C SER A 370 -14.08 4.11 0.07
N GLU A 371 -13.99 3.77 -1.22
CA GLU A 371 -14.95 4.13 -2.25
C GLU A 371 -16.30 3.45 -2.02
N LYS A 372 -16.28 2.14 -1.71
CA LYS A 372 -17.48 1.41 -1.33
C LYS A 372 -18.16 2.02 -0.11
N LYS A 373 -17.42 2.34 0.95
CA LYS A 373 -17.98 2.95 2.17
C LYS A 373 -18.64 4.31 1.89
N VAL A 374 -18.08 5.10 0.97
CA VAL A 374 -18.71 6.35 0.51
C VAL A 374 -19.98 6.04 -0.27
N MET A 375 -19.93 5.07 -1.19
CA MET A 375 -21.08 4.64 -1.97
C MET A 375 -22.23 4.16 -1.08
N ASP A 376 -21.96 3.28 -0.11
CA ASP A 376 -22.98 2.73 0.79
C ASP A 376 -23.67 3.85 1.58
N ARG A 377 -22.90 4.83 2.09
CA ARG A 377 -23.45 6.03 2.75
C ARG A 377 -24.28 6.90 1.82
N LEU A 378 -23.87 7.06 0.57
CA LEU A 378 -24.64 7.79 -0.43
C LEU A 378 -25.94 7.07 -0.77
N MET A 379 -25.91 5.73 -0.85
CA MET A 379 -27.12 4.93 -1.04
C MET A 379 -28.06 5.03 0.17
N GLU A 380 -27.54 5.01 1.40
CA GLU A 380 -28.34 5.23 2.62
C GLU A 380 -29.07 6.59 2.58
N ILE A 381 -28.40 7.64 2.11
CA ILE A 381 -28.99 8.99 1.97
C ILE A 381 -29.97 9.05 0.79
N GLY A 382 -29.60 8.47 -0.36
CA GLY A 382 -30.36 8.53 -1.61
C GLY A 382 -31.59 7.62 -1.66
N SER A 383 -31.61 6.54 -0.87
CA SER A 383 -32.77 5.65 -0.70
C SER A 383 -33.95 6.32 0.01
N VAL A 384 -33.79 7.57 0.46
CA VAL A 384 -34.88 8.40 1.01
C VAL A 384 -35.81 8.94 -0.11
N SER A 385 -35.37 8.93 -1.36
CA SER A 385 -36.17 9.40 -2.51
C SER A 385 -36.41 8.28 -3.52
N GLU A 386 -37.60 7.67 -3.50
CA GLU A 386 -38.01 6.59 -4.41
C GLU A 386 -38.13 7.01 -5.89
N ASP A 387 -38.13 8.31 -6.19
CA ASP A 387 -38.51 8.84 -7.52
C ASP A 387 -37.33 9.28 -8.43
N LEU A 388 -36.08 9.08 -8.03
CA LEU A 388 -34.91 9.50 -8.83
C LEU A 388 -33.89 8.38 -8.96
N GLU A 389 -33.71 7.86 -10.18
CA GLU A 389 -32.53 7.07 -10.55
C GLU A 389 -31.29 7.98 -10.49
N ILE A 390 -30.68 8.07 -9.31
CA ILE A 390 -29.44 8.82 -9.11
C ILE A 390 -28.29 8.02 -9.72
N ASP A 391 -27.62 8.59 -10.72
CA ASP A 391 -26.39 8.02 -11.27
C ASP A 391 -25.22 8.28 -10.31
N TYR A 392 -25.05 7.38 -9.34
CA TYR A 392 -24.01 7.46 -8.33
C TYR A 392 -22.60 7.48 -8.92
N SER A 393 -22.38 6.92 -10.11
CA SER A 393 -21.06 6.92 -10.75
C SER A 393 -20.61 8.32 -11.11
N LYS A 394 -21.52 9.16 -11.63
CA LYS A 394 -21.24 10.58 -11.91
C LYS A 394 -21.02 11.38 -10.64
N LEU A 395 -21.79 11.10 -9.58
CA LEU A 395 -21.58 11.78 -8.30
C LEU A 395 -20.18 11.52 -7.74
N LEU A 396 -19.71 10.28 -7.77
CA LEU A 396 -18.37 9.93 -7.32
C LEU A 396 -17.27 10.65 -8.12
N THR A 397 -17.46 10.86 -9.43
CA THR A 397 -16.52 11.66 -10.23
C THR A 397 -16.46 13.15 -9.84
N LEU A 398 -17.50 13.68 -9.19
CA LEU A 398 -17.56 15.07 -8.74
C LEU A 398 -16.93 15.28 -7.35
N PHE A 399 -16.80 14.21 -6.56
CA PHE A 399 -16.21 14.28 -5.23
C PHE A 399 -14.71 13.99 -5.30
N ASP A 400 -13.89 15.03 -5.15
CA ASP A 400 -12.46 14.88 -4.94
C ASP A 400 -12.18 14.65 -3.45
N PHE A 401 -12.02 13.38 -3.06
CA PHE A 401 -11.62 12.98 -1.70
C PHE A 401 -10.09 12.98 -1.51
N SER A 402 -9.31 13.48 -2.46
CA SER A 402 -7.88 13.66 -2.22
C SER A 402 -7.68 14.58 -1.00
N PRO A 403 -6.69 14.29 -0.13
CA PRO A 403 -6.43 15.13 1.02
C PRO A 403 -6.18 16.54 0.50
N ILE A 404 -6.94 17.51 1.04
CA ILE A 404 -6.79 18.92 0.66
C ILE A 404 -5.32 19.26 0.88
N ASP A 405 -4.60 19.45 -0.21
CA ASP A 405 -3.20 19.81 -0.16
C ASP A 405 -3.12 21.20 0.47
N ILE A 406 -2.78 21.22 1.77
CA ILE A 406 -2.71 22.45 2.57
C ILE A 406 -1.71 23.43 1.95
N SER A 407 -0.77 22.95 1.11
CA SER A 407 0.14 23.80 0.35
C SER A 407 -0.58 24.72 -0.65
N LYS A 408 -1.79 24.37 -1.09
CA LYS A 408 -2.64 25.20 -1.97
C LYS A 408 -3.42 26.27 -1.20
N ASN A 409 -3.53 26.14 0.12
CA ASN A 409 -4.25 27.10 0.94
C ASN A 409 -3.30 28.19 1.46
N ALA A 410 -3.62 29.45 1.17
CA ALA A 410 -2.85 30.58 1.66
C ALA A 410 -3.27 30.96 3.09
N PHE A 411 -2.32 31.02 4.01
CA PHE A 411 -2.55 31.46 5.40
C PHE A 411 -2.17 32.94 5.58
N ASP A 412 -3.01 33.71 6.25
CA ASP A 412 -2.71 35.11 6.58
C ASP A 412 -1.78 35.21 7.79
N TYR A 413 -0.48 35.38 7.52
CA TYR A 413 0.56 35.51 8.54
C TYR A 413 0.55 36.85 9.29
N ARG A 414 -0.20 37.87 8.84
CA ARG A 414 -0.15 39.22 9.43
C ARG A 414 -0.62 39.25 10.88
N LYS A 415 -1.48 38.30 11.26
CA LYS A 415 -1.96 38.14 12.63
C LYS A 415 -0.83 37.81 13.62
N ALA A 416 0.20 37.09 13.16
CA ALA A 416 1.36 36.68 13.96
C ALA A 416 2.40 37.80 14.20
N LYS A 417 2.23 38.98 13.58
CA LYS A 417 3.10 40.16 13.75
C LYS A 417 4.61 39.84 13.72
N PRO A 418 5.12 39.28 12.62
CA PRO A 418 6.53 38.90 12.52
C PRO A 418 7.48 40.10 12.66
N VAL A 419 8.61 39.88 13.32
CA VAL A 419 9.73 40.82 13.39
C VAL A 419 10.59 40.62 12.14
N PHE A 420 10.62 41.62 11.26
CA PHE A 420 11.35 41.54 10.00
C PHE A 420 12.83 41.90 10.16
N LEU A 421 13.71 41.04 9.64
CA LEU A 421 15.17 41.19 9.69
C LEU A 421 15.72 42.07 8.56
N ASN A 422 15.00 42.16 7.44
CA ASN A 422 15.36 42.99 6.30
C ASN A 422 14.16 43.76 5.74
N ASN A 423 14.46 44.82 5.00
CA ASN A 423 13.50 45.59 4.22
C ASN A 423 14.06 45.81 2.80
N LEU A 424 13.40 45.22 1.81
CA LEU A 424 13.85 45.29 0.41
C LEU A 424 13.62 46.67 -0.21
N GLU A 425 12.67 47.45 0.30
CA GLU A 425 12.24 48.71 -0.31
C GLU A 425 13.03 49.92 0.18
N SER A 426 13.70 49.80 1.34
CA SER A 426 14.51 50.88 1.90
C SER A 426 15.78 51.16 1.09
N PHE A 427 16.27 50.19 0.31
CA PHE A 427 17.47 50.34 -0.51
C PHE A 427 17.13 50.96 -1.87
N LEU A 428 17.91 51.96 -2.29
CA LEU A 428 17.92 52.45 -3.67
C LEU A 428 18.49 51.33 -4.56
N SER A 429 17.60 50.60 -5.22
CA SER A 429 17.94 49.48 -6.10
C SER A 429 17.37 49.73 -7.50
N PRO A 430 18.11 49.43 -8.57
CA PRO A 430 17.60 49.53 -9.94
C PRO A 430 16.46 48.54 -10.22
N TYR A 431 16.33 47.48 -9.40
CA TYR A 431 15.38 46.38 -9.60
C TYR A 431 14.00 46.61 -8.96
N ARG A 432 13.39 47.79 -9.14
CA ARG A 432 12.09 48.14 -8.52
C ARG A 432 10.87 47.91 -9.41
N SER A 433 11.08 47.59 -10.69
CA SER A 433 10.00 47.40 -11.66
C SER A 433 9.37 46.01 -11.53
N LEU A 434 8.04 45.97 -11.44
CA LEU A 434 7.28 44.71 -11.42
C LEU A 434 7.27 43.99 -12.78
N HIS A 435 7.61 44.69 -13.87
CA HIS A 435 7.75 44.08 -15.20
C HIS A 435 8.81 42.98 -15.24
N LEU A 436 9.75 42.97 -14.30
CA LEU A 436 10.74 41.90 -14.13
C LEU A 436 10.11 40.53 -13.82
N LEU A 437 8.86 40.47 -13.35
CA LEU A 437 8.11 39.22 -13.18
C LEU A 437 7.70 38.59 -14.52
N LEU A 438 7.47 39.42 -15.54
CA LEU A 438 6.95 38.99 -16.85
C LEU A 438 8.06 38.56 -17.81
N GLN A 439 9.32 38.87 -17.50
CA GLN A 439 10.46 38.48 -18.34
C GLN A 439 10.85 37.01 -18.12
N PRO A 440 11.42 36.31 -19.10
CA PRO A 440 11.95 34.96 -18.88
C PRO A 440 13.11 35.01 -17.86
N PHE A 441 13.13 34.08 -16.91
CA PHE A 441 14.19 33.93 -15.90
C PHE A 441 14.32 32.45 -15.53
N PRO A 442 15.52 31.96 -15.17
CA PRO A 442 15.71 30.57 -14.77
C PRO A 442 14.75 30.15 -13.64
N SER A 443 14.16 28.96 -13.75
CA SER A 443 13.21 28.42 -12.76
C SER A 443 13.80 28.25 -11.37
N ASP A 444 15.11 28.02 -11.30
CA ASP A 444 15.79 27.59 -10.07
C ASP A 444 16.30 28.78 -9.24
N GLN A 445 16.02 30.02 -9.66
CA GLN A 445 16.54 31.22 -9.02
C GLN A 445 15.43 32.22 -8.67
N ILE A 446 15.58 32.85 -7.49
CA ILE A 446 14.70 33.94 -7.07
C ILE A 446 15.05 35.19 -7.86
N ARG A 447 14.05 35.76 -8.53
CA ARG A 447 14.21 36.99 -9.32
C ARG A 447 14.63 38.15 -8.42
N PRO A 448 15.62 38.95 -8.84
CA PRO A 448 16.04 40.10 -8.06
C PRO A 448 15.02 41.23 -8.19
N ILE A 449 14.06 41.31 -7.27
CA ILE A 449 13.04 42.37 -7.25
C ILE A 449 13.05 43.04 -5.87
N ALA A 450 13.41 44.31 -5.83
CA ALA A 450 13.47 45.12 -4.61
C ALA A 450 12.09 45.67 -4.21
N ARG A 451 11.09 44.79 -4.13
CA ARG A 451 9.71 45.06 -3.71
C ARG A 451 9.26 44.01 -2.70
N ASN A 452 8.34 44.38 -1.80
CA ASN A 452 7.80 43.44 -0.81
C ASN A 452 6.78 42.47 -1.43
N ILE A 453 7.25 41.45 -2.14
CA ILE A 453 6.42 40.44 -2.83
C ILE A 453 6.47 39.10 -2.10
N PHE A 454 7.69 38.59 -1.89
CA PHE A 454 7.92 37.31 -1.23
C PHE A 454 8.28 37.52 0.23
N ASN A 455 7.50 36.92 1.12
CA ASN A 455 7.70 36.96 2.57
C ASN A 455 7.98 35.55 3.07
N LEU A 456 9.10 35.37 3.78
CA LEU A 456 9.48 34.13 4.43
C LEU A 456 9.39 34.34 5.94
N ILE A 457 8.43 33.67 6.58
CA ILE A 457 8.18 33.81 8.02
C ILE A 457 8.65 32.54 8.73
N PHE A 458 9.63 32.68 9.61
CA PHE A 458 10.10 31.58 10.46
C PHE A 458 9.44 31.64 11.83
N PHE A 459 8.85 30.53 12.25
CA PHE A 459 8.46 30.31 13.63
C PHE A 459 9.66 29.67 14.33
N ILE A 460 10.21 30.35 15.34
CA ILE A 460 11.42 29.93 16.05
C ILE A 460 11.19 29.93 17.56
N ASP A 461 11.75 28.94 18.25
CA ASP A 461 11.88 28.96 19.70
C ASP A 461 13.13 29.78 20.11
N PRO A 462 12.96 30.94 20.78
CA PRO A 462 14.08 31.82 21.13
C PRO A 462 15.06 31.22 22.16
N PHE A 463 14.69 30.11 22.81
CA PHE A 463 15.51 29.42 23.81
C PHE A 463 16.21 28.17 23.29
N ASP A 464 15.96 27.77 22.05
CA ASP A 464 16.67 26.67 21.42
C ASP A 464 18.02 27.16 20.87
N SER A 465 19.12 26.59 21.35
CA SER A 465 20.47 27.04 21.01
C SER A 465 20.96 26.52 19.66
N GLU A 466 20.32 25.49 19.09
CA GLU A 466 20.69 24.85 17.82
C GLU A 466 19.58 24.95 16.76
N ASP A 467 18.95 26.13 16.62
CA ASP A 467 17.93 26.30 15.60
C ASP A 467 18.54 26.49 14.19
N LYS A 468 18.56 25.40 13.41
CA LYS A 468 18.99 25.37 12.01
C LYS A 468 18.24 26.39 11.13
N LEU A 469 17.02 26.79 11.51
CA LEU A 469 16.23 27.78 10.77
C LEU A 469 16.84 29.17 10.89
N LEU A 470 17.41 29.52 12.05
CA LEU A 470 18.07 30.81 12.25
C LEU A 470 19.33 30.91 11.38
N ASP A 471 20.14 29.85 11.34
CA ASP A 471 21.33 29.78 10.48
C ASP A 471 20.97 29.97 9.00
N LEU A 472 19.88 29.35 8.57
CA LEU A 472 19.37 29.46 7.20
C LEU A 472 18.84 30.86 6.90
N ALA A 473 18.10 31.48 7.82
CA ALA A 473 17.69 32.88 7.71
C ALA A 473 18.90 33.82 7.57
N GLN A 474 19.95 33.62 8.37
CA GLN A 474 21.18 34.40 8.26
C GLN A 474 21.92 34.16 6.94
N LYS A 475 21.97 32.92 6.45
CA LYS A 475 22.57 32.60 5.15
C LYS A 475 21.87 33.34 4.02
N TYR A 476 20.53 33.40 4.04
CA TYR A 476 19.76 34.17 3.06
C TYR A 476 19.94 35.68 3.19
N LEU A 477 20.02 36.21 4.40
CA LEU A 477 20.33 37.62 4.64
C LEU A 477 21.73 37.99 4.12
N LYS A 478 22.75 37.18 4.42
CA LYS A 478 24.13 37.36 3.92
C LYS A 478 24.18 37.23 2.39
N GLY A 479 23.42 36.28 1.84
CA GLY A 479 23.26 36.09 0.39
C GLY A 479 22.47 37.18 -0.32
N LYS A 480 21.92 38.17 0.40
CA LYS A 480 21.10 39.28 -0.15
C LYS A 480 19.99 38.79 -1.07
N VAL A 481 19.34 37.70 -0.69
CA VAL A 481 18.20 37.17 -1.45
C VAL A 481 17.05 38.17 -1.42
N PHE A 482 16.39 38.37 -2.56
CA PHE A 482 15.27 39.31 -2.72
C PHE A 482 13.95 38.77 -2.14
N MET A 483 13.98 38.42 -0.86
CA MET A 483 12.83 38.02 -0.06
C MET A 483 12.86 38.73 1.29
N ARG A 484 11.69 39.06 1.82
CA ARG A 484 11.56 39.66 3.14
C ARG A 484 11.47 38.56 4.20
N ILE A 485 12.40 38.55 5.15
CA ILE A 485 12.52 37.50 6.15
C ILE A 485 12.01 38.03 7.48
N GLY A 486 11.02 37.35 8.05
CA GLY A 486 10.39 37.65 9.33
C GLY A 486 10.53 36.50 10.33
N LEU A 487 10.62 36.84 11.60
CA LEU A 487 10.68 35.88 12.71
C LEU A 487 9.46 36.05 13.63
N VAL A 488 8.85 34.93 14.01
CA VAL A 488 7.79 34.84 15.02
C VAL A 488 8.31 33.95 16.14
N PRO A 489 8.41 34.46 17.38
CA PRO A 489 8.81 33.64 18.51
C PRO A 489 7.63 32.76 18.93
N PHE A 490 7.84 31.45 19.03
CA PHE A 490 6.88 30.53 19.64
C PHE A 490 7.53 29.79 20.80
N PHE A 491 6.74 29.37 21.77
CA PHE A 491 7.24 28.57 22.89
C PHE A 491 6.28 27.42 23.16
N ASN A 492 6.83 26.20 23.21
CA ASN A 492 6.06 25.01 23.51
C ASN A 492 6.25 24.61 24.98
N GLU A 493 5.24 24.90 25.81
CA GLU A 493 5.26 24.60 27.24
C GLU A 493 5.39 23.10 27.52
N ASN A 494 4.80 22.24 26.70
CA ASN A 494 4.87 20.77 26.86
C ASN A 494 6.29 20.23 26.59
N LYS A 495 7.00 20.81 25.62
CA LYS A 495 8.39 20.40 25.30
C LYS A 495 9.34 20.73 26.45
N TRP A 496 9.10 21.84 27.14
CA TRP A 496 10.01 22.35 28.15
C TRP A 496 9.59 22.08 29.60
N GLY A 497 8.33 21.71 29.84
CA GLY A 497 7.81 21.44 31.19
C GLY A 497 7.80 22.67 32.10
N MET A 498 7.81 23.87 31.53
CA MET A 498 7.84 25.15 32.27
C MET A 498 6.90 26.15 31.60
N SER A 499 6.36 27.07 32.38
CA SER A 499 5.56 28.17 31.83
C SER A 499 6.42 29.18 31.06
N VAL A 500 5.82 29.91 30.11
CA VAL A 500 6.52 30.95 29.33
C VAL A 500 7.20 31.99 30.24
N GLN A 501 6.59 32.32 31.38
CA GLN A 501 7.12 33.30 32.33
C GLN A 501 8.36 32.78 33.07
N GLU A 502 8.39 31.50 33.40
CA GLU A 502 9.54 30.84 34.01
C GLU A 502 10.68 30.66 33.01
N ALA A 503 10.35 30.32 31.76
CA ALA A 503 11.34 30.16 30.69
C ALA A 503 12.08 31.48 30.40
N VAL A 504 11.36 32.60 30.28
CA VAL A 504 11.95 33.94 30.05
C VAL A 504 12.86 34.38 31.21
N LYS A 505 12.60 33.94 32.45
CA LYS A 505 13.41 34.29 33.63
C LYS A 505 14.62 33.36 33.83
N SER A 506 14.46 32.07 33.54
CA SER A 506 15.44 31.03 33.86
C SER A 506 16.41 30.73 32.73
N LYS A 507 16.00 30.87 31.47
CA LYS A 507 16.81 30.51 30.31
C LYS A 507 17.51 31.69 29.68
N LYS A 508 18.77 31.48 29.32
CA LYS A 508 19.57 32.45 28.56
C LYS A 508 19.31 32.25 27.08
N MET A 509 18.94 33.32 26.40
CA MET A 509 18.85 33.32 24.94
C MET A 509 20.23 33.23 24.29
N SER A 510 20.26 32.75 23.04
CA SER A 510 21.45 32.86 22.21
C SER A 510 21.81 34.33 21.97
N LYS A 511 23.11 34.61 21.77
CA LYS A 511 23.63 35.97 21.52
C LYS A 511 22.99 36.64 20.29
N GLU A 512 22.50 35.83 19.36
CA GLU A 512 21.91 36.29 18.10
C GLU A 512 20.44 36.69 18.28
N MET A 513 19.68 35.88 19.03
CA MET A 513 18.30 36.23 19.39
C MET A 513 18.24 37.43 20.34
N GLY A 514 19.24 37.61 21.20
CA GLY A 514 19.38 38.80 22.05
C GLY A 514 19.66 40.11 21.29
N LYS A 515 20.03 40.05 20.00
CA LYS A 515 20.12 41.24 19.13
C LYS A 515 18.76 41.65 18.56
N ILE A 516 17.87 40.68 18.39
CA ILE A 516 16.54 40.85 17.78
C ILE A 516 15.53 41.28 18.85
N TRP A 517 15.49 40.55 19.96
CA TRP A 517 14.71 40.92 21.13
C TRP A 517 15.64 41.33 22.27
N LYS A 518 15.64 42.61 22.60
CA LYS A 518 16.64 43.22 23.48
C LYS A 518 16.26 43.11 24.95
N THR A 519 14.97 42.97 25.23
CA THR A 519 14.44 42.90 26.59
C THR A 519 13.59 41.65 26.79
N ASN A 520 13.62 41.12 28.02
CA ASN A 520 12.77 39.99 28.42
C ASN A 520 11.27 40.34 28.29
N GLU A 521 10.90 41.61 28.42
CA GLU A 521 9.53 42.10 28.24
C GLU A 521 9.07 42.07 26.78
N GLU A 522 9.95 42.37 25.81
CA GLU A 522 9.64 42.30 24.38
C GLU A 522 9.30 40.87 23.94
N ILE A 523 10.03 39.88 24.45
CA ILE A 523 9.83 38.46 24.13
C ILE A 523 8.57 37.95 24.79
N LEU A 524 8.37 38.28 26.07
CA LEU A 524 7.18 37.88 26.80
C LEU A 524 5.92 38.47 26.17
N LYS A 525 5.98 39.70 25.64
CA LYS A 525 4.89 40.29 24.86
C LYS A 525 4.72 39.62 23.49
N ALA A 526 5.80 39.31 22.79
CA ALA A 526 5.73 38.65 21.49
C ALA A 526 5.15 37.22 21.58
N ILE A 527 5.53 36.45 22.61
CA ILE A 527 5.01 35.10 22.87
C ILE A 527 3.58 35.15 23.41
N LYS A 528 3.25 36.10 24.32
CA LYS A 528 1.88 36.21 24.86
C LYS A 528 0.84 36.66 23.84
N VAL A 529 1.22 37.43 22.82
CA VAL A 529 0.31 37.77 21.71
C VAL A 529 -0.18 36.51 20.97
N GLU A 530 0.60 35.43 21.02
CA GLU A 530 0.22 34.10 20.51
C GLU A 530 -0.68 33.33 21.49
N ILE A 531 -0.48 33.47 22.81
CA ILE A 531 -1.16 32.70 23.86
C ILE A 531 -2.53 33.26 24.24
N GLU A 532 -2.70 34.59 24.30
CA GLU A 532 -3.99 35.24 24.67
C GLU A 532 -5.09 35.10 23.59
N ARG A 533 -4.86 34.27 22.57
CA ARG A 533 -5.75 34.13 21.40
C ARG A 533 -6.06 32.67 21.00
N LYS A 534 -5.68 31.70 21.84
CA LYS A 534 -6.43 30.43 21.95
C LYS A 534 -7.63 30.66 22.85
#